data_AF-A0A7C6LHU8-F1
#
_entry.id   AF-A0A7C6LHU8-F1
#
_cell.length_a   1.000
_cell.length_b   1.000
_cell.length_c   1.000
_cell.angle_alpha   90.00
_cell.angle_beta   90.00
_cell.angle_gamma   90.00
#
_symmetry.space_group_name_H-M   'P 1'
#
loop_
_entity.id
_entity.type
_entity.pdbx_description
1 polymer ?
#
loop_
_entity_poly.entity_id
_entity_poly.type
_entity_poly.pdbx_seq_one_letter_code
_entity_poly.pdbx_strand_id
1 'polypeptide(L)'
;MPPGDSDGSGNAGSGGNGSSGGNGSSGGMVGVGGQLQSELRVGAMRYRVVIIPASCNLLSSTYQLLSRFVAAGGIVVALTPVPHLLDGAPADLDDLFGGRCVVVHSLSELTNRLEGWEEDGRLCRLARLPTSTINAPIYSIERTTEEGDIIFLANMGDTPHLQAEVLLQGEGQVERWDLVDGSVEVLPSQKTSRGLVVTLDFAETESHLLFLRRRPGGSSGAVEGAGEGAGAKAGSESGTENETGNMIWTETNTRAKEGPLSRKPICSGRHLPQQRQKEKVLSSTWQFQPENENVLVLDTVRYRIGMEAFSPPTAVSEMAAKIREHYKVPVVPIRDRQPWRKYQEGGGKPPLYADLIELQYEVESSLDEPADPADSADPAGHQDLQLVVEDAHEFRIEVNGIEIKSRLAEAGAGAGEGERDFCWLDPAFKRLPVAGAWRKGKNDIRLFCRFHEDLPLETLYLLGRFSVVRAGRARYRLEPPRHYLTGGSWVEQGYPFYAGRANYIQEIYLSPEEAAGRVWLELSDLPNVTKVFCNDEEAGLIAWRPYLVDLSGLLRPGANVIRLQVANSLHNVLGPIHNAGNPVIIGPQHYMKYRNAGWQDEYRLVPDGLARTVRLVWEK
;
A
#
# COMPACT_ATOMS: atom_id res chain seq x y z
N MET A 1 -25.83 -65.77 5.12
CA MET A 1 -25.86 -66.21 6.54
C MET A 1 -25.36 -65.03 7.38
N PRO A 2 -26.25 -64.38 8.13
CA PRO A 2 -25.94 -63.32 9.11
C PRO A 2 -25.67 -63.95 10.51
N PRO A 3 -25.23 -63.19 11.54
CA PRO A 3 -26.12 -62.34 12.36
C PRO A 3 -25.45 -61.01 12.81
N GLY A 4 -26.10 -60.03 13.42
CA GLY A 4 -27.47 -59.89 13.89
C GLY A 4 -27.70 -58.48 14.49
N ASP A 5 -28.95 -58.03 14.41
CA ASP A 5 -29.47 -56.76 14.92
C ASP A 5 -29.58 -56.69 16.45
N SER A 6 -29.51 -55.48 16.99
CA SER A 6 -30.35 -55.07 18.13
C SER A 6 -30.66 -53.58 18.07
N ASP A 7 -31.94 -53.29 17.85
CA ASP A 7 -32.60 -51.98 17.93
C ASP A 7 -32.54 -51.34 19.32
N GLY A 8 -32.58 -50.01 19.31
CA GLY A 8 -32.87 -49.16 20.47
C GLY A 8 -33.14 -47.72 20.03
N SER A 9 -34.40 -47.44 19.66
CA SER A 9 -34.91 -46.11 19.29
C SER A 9 -35.06 -45.19 20.51
N GLY A 10 -34.82 -43.88 20.32
CA GLY A 10 -35.00 -42.92 21.41
C GLY A 10 -34.58 -41.47 21.18
N ASN A 11 -35.32 -40.78 20.31
CA ASN A 11 -35.71 -39.37 20.43
C ASN A 11 -34.78 -38.23 19.93
N ALA A 12 -35.46 -37.29 19.27
CA ALA A 12 -34.94 -36.14 18.55
C ALA A 12 -34.58 -34.95 19.45
N GLY A 13 -33.59 -34.17 19.01
CA GLY A 13 -33.23 -32.89 19.62
C GLY A 13 -32.37 -32.06 18.66
N SER A 14 -33.02 -31.20 17.89
CA SER A 14 -32.41 -30.15 17.07
C SER A 14 -31.69 -29.12 17.93
N GLY A 15 -30.47 -28.72 17.56
CA GLY A 15 -29.77 -27.63 18.24
C GLY A 15 -28.56 -27.10 17.48
N GLY A 16 -28.78 -26.03 16.70
CA GLY A 16 -27.88 -24.87 16.60
C GLY A 16 -26.49 -25.04 15.97
N ASN A 17 -26.41 -24.75 14.67
CA ASN A 17 -25.18 -24.32 14.01
C ASN A 17 -24.67 -22.99 14.61
N GLY A 18 -23.42 -22.96 15.07
CA GLY A 18 -22.67 -21.73 15.39
C GLY A 18 -21.47 -21.61 14.46
N SER A 19 -21.61 -20.85 13.37
CA SER A 19 -20.53 -20.54 12.42
C SER A 19 -19.98 -19.14 12.67
N SER A 20 -18.68 -19.00 12.92
CA SER A 20 -17.99 -17.70 12.98
C SER A 20 -16.68 -17.70 12.20
N GLY A 21 -16.60 -16.83 11.19
CA GLY A 21 -15.47 -15.95 10.89
C GLY A 21 -14.22 -16.53 10.22
N GLY A 22 -14.05 -16.30 8.91
CA GLY A 22 -12.78 -16.46 8.21
C GLY A 22 -12.75 -15.70 6.89
N ASN A 23 -12.04 -14.57 6.86
CA ASN A 23 -11.87 -13.68 5.71
C ASN A 23 -11.08 -14.35 4.57
N GLY A 24 -11.75 -14.51 3.44
CA GLY A 24 -11.20 -14.63 2.09
C GLY A 24 -12.03 -13.73 1.18
N SER A 25 -11.46 -13.29 0.06
CA SER A 25 -11.94 -12.22 -0.85
C SER A 25 -13.26 -12.50 -1.60
N SER A 26 -14.13 -13.34 -1.04
CA SER A 26 -15.54 -13.56 -1.37
C SER A 26 -16.48 -13.18 -0.21
N GLY A 27 -15.95 -12.62 0.88
CA GLY A 27 -16.70 -12.19 2.05
C GLY A 27 -17.37 -10.84 1.89
N GLY A 28 -18.60 -10.82 1.36
CA GLY A 28 -19.39 -9.61 1.29
C GLY A 28 -20.84 -9.78 0.86
N MET A 29 -21.43 -10.98 0.90
CA MET A 29 -22.86 -11.15 0.65
C MET A 29 -23.42 -12.29 1.50
N VAL A 30 -23.50 -12.08 2.81
CA VAL A 30 -24.30 -12.94 3.68
C VAL A 30 -25.38 -12.11 4.34
N GLY A 31 -26.60 -12.27 3.80
CA GLY A 31 -27.86 -12.18 4.53
C GLY A 31 -28.29 -10.82 5.06
N VAL A 32 -29.00 -10.03 4.23
CA VAL A 32 -30.20 -9.32 4.69
C VAL A 32 -31.20 -9.32 3.52
N GLY A 33 -32.39 -9.88 3.74
CA GLY A 33 -33.47 -9.87 2.76
C GLY A 33 -33.90 -8.45 2.41
N GLY A 34 -33.55 -8.00 1.22
CA GLY A 34 -34.12 -6.80 0.60
C GLY A 34 -35.09 -7.23 -0.50
N GLN A 35 -36.32 -6.71 -0.48
CA GLN A 35 -37.26 -6.82 -1.60
C GLN A 35 -36.55 -6.42 -2.90
N LEU A 36 -36.49 -7.35 -3.86
CA LEU A 36 -35.92 -7.14 -5.19
C LEU A 36 -36.85 -6.24 -6.01
N GLN A 37 -36.60 -4.93 -5.95
CA GLN A 37 -36.83 -4.06 -7.10
C GLN A 37 -35.71 -4.32 -8.13
N SER A 38 -35.74 -3.68 -9.30
CA SER A 38 -34.75 -3.81 -10.40
C SER A 38 -33.32 -3.35 -10.04
N GLU A 39 -32.97 -3.31 -8.75
CA GLU A 39 -31.70 -2.88 -8.18
C GLU A 39 -31.19 -3.91 -7.17
N LEU A 40 -29.93 -4.32 -7.29
CA LEU A 40 -29.24 -5.16 -6.32
C LEU A 40 -28.79 -4.29 -5.14
N ARG A 41 -29.09 -4.71 -3.92
CA ARG A 41 -28.73 -3.96 -2.69
C ARG A 41 -27.65 -4.68 -1.90
N VAL A 42 -26.61 -3.95 -1.53
CA VAL A 42 -25.51 -4.43 -0.67
C VAL A 42 -25.30 -3.37 0.41
N GLY A 43 -25.81 -3.63 1.62
CA GLY A 43 -25.89 -2.60 2.66
C GLY A 43 -26.71 -1.39 2.18
N ALA A 44 -26.12 -0.20 2.24
CA ALA A 44 -26.74 1.03 1.72
C ALA A 44 -26.57 1.23 0.20
N MET A 45 -25.68 0.46 -0.44
CA MET A 45 -25.37 0.60 -1.86
C MET A 45 -26.46 -0.06 -2.73
N ARG A 46 -26.72 0.56 -3.89
CA ARG A 46 -27.71 0.09 -4.87
C ARG A 46 -27.06 0.00 -6.25
N TYR A 47 -27.26 -1.12 -6.94
CA TYR A 47 -26.63 -1.40 -8.23
C TYR A 47 -27.69 -1.80 -9.26
N ARG A 48 -27.69 -1.13 -10.42
CA ARG A 48 -28.58 -1.47 -11.55
C ARG A 48 -27.96 -2.49 -12.51
N VAL A 49 -26.63 -2.53 -12.55
CA VAL A 49 -25.84 -3.42 -13.40
C VAL A 49 -24.84 -4.17 -12.54
N VAL A 50 -24.72 -5.48 -12.76
CA VAL A 50 -23.66 -6.32 -12.18
C VAL A 50 -22.77 -6.82 -13.31
N ILE A 51 -21.46 -6.63 -13.17
CA ILE A 51 -20.46 -7.09 -14.14
C ILE A 51 -19.76 -8.32 -13.57
N ILE A 52 -19.77 -9.42 -14.31
CA ILE A 52 -19.03 -10.64 -14.02
C ILE A 52 -17.75 -10.61 -14.86
N PRO A 53 -16.56 -10.52 -14.24
CA PRO A 53 -15.30 -10.59 -14.98
C PRO A 53 -15.08 -11.99 -15.55
N ALA A 54 -14.13 -12.09 -16.49
CA ALA A 54 -13.66 -13.38 -17.01
C ALA A 54 -13.33 -14.34 -15.86
N SER A 55 -14.07 -15.44 -15.77
CA SER A 55 -13.98 -16.37 -14.64
C SER A 55 -14.47 -17.76 -15.05
N CYS A 56 -13.90 -18.80 -14.43
CA CYS A 56 -14.28 -20.19 -14.69
C CYS A 56 -15.34 -20.72 -13.72
N ASN A 57 -15.46 -20.13 -12.53
CA ASN A 57 -16.26 -20.67 -11.42
C ASN A 57 -17.10 -19.58 -10.74
N LEU A 58 -18.31 -19.94 -10.32
CA LEU A 58 -19.14 -19.17 -9.40
C LEU A 58 -19.49 -20.00 -8.16
N LEU A 59 -19.81 -19.31 -7.05
CA LEU A 59 -20.47 -19.98 -5.93
C LEU A 59 -21.94 -20.20 -6.29
N SER A 60 -22.52 -21.33 -5.84
CA SER A 60 -23.95 -21.62 -6.07
C SER A 60 -24.87 -20.51 -5.55
N SER A 61 -24.53 -19.92 -4.40
CA SER A 61 -25.27 -18.79 -3.80
C SER A 61 -25.25 -17.54 -4.68
N THR A 62 -24.10 -17.22 -5.28
CA THR A 62 -23.95 -16.08 -6.20
C THR A 62 -24.76 -16.30 -7.47
N TYR A 63 -24.71 -17.51 -8.04
CA TYR A 63 -25.48 -17.84 -9.23
C TYR A 63 -26.99 -17.68 -9.01
N GLN A 64 -27.51 -18.17 -7.86
CA GLN A 64 -28.92 -18.01 -7.50
C GLN A 64 -29.32 -16.55 -7.26
N LEU A 65 -28.43 -15.74 -6.67
CA LEU A 65 -28.66 -14.30 -6.48
C LEU A 65 -28.76 -13.59 -7.83
N LEU A 66 -27.81 -13.82 -8.74
CA LEU A 66 -27.78 -13.19 -10.06
C LEU A 66 -28.99 -13.59 -10.90
N SER A 67 -29.38 -14.87 -10.84
CA SER A 67 -30.56 -15.37 -11.56
C SER A 67 -31.84 -14.68 -11.08
N ARG A 68 -32.00 -14.49 -9.77
CA ARG A 68 -33.14 -13.72 -9.21
C ARG A 68 -33.07 -12.24 -9.55
N PHE A 69 -31.87 -11.65 -9.56
CA PHE A 69 -31.68 -10.24 -9.93
C PHE A 69 -32.10 -9.98 -11.38
N VAL A 70 -31.69 -10.84 -12.31
CA VAL A 70 -32.11 -10.74 -13.71
C VAL A 70 -33.62 -10.97 -13.87
N ALA A 71 -34.18 -11.96 -13.17
CA ALA A 71 -35.63 -12.21 -13.18
C ALA A 71 -36.46 -11.00 -12.66
N ALA A 72 -35.88 -10.17 -11.78
CA ALA A 72 -36.47 -8.94 -11.28
C ALA A 72 -36.25 -7.70 -12.19
N GLY A 73 -35.65 -7.89 -13.38
CA GLY A 73 -35.37 -6.82 -14.34
C GLY A 73 -34.00 -6.14 -14.16
N GLY A 74 -33.14 -6.68 -13.30
CA GLY A 74 -31.75 -6.25 -13.18
C GLY A 74 -30.90 -6.64 -14.39
N ILE A 75 -29.81 -5.91 -14.63
CA ILE A 75 -28.92 -6.16 -15.78
C ILE A 75 -27.65 -6.86 -15.30
N VAL A 76 -27.35 -8.02 -15.85
CA VAL A 76 -26.07 -8.71 -15.65
C VAL A 76 -25.28 -8.70 -16.95
N VAL A 77 -24.01 -8.30 -16.88
CA VAL A 77 -23.07 -8.34 -18.00
C VAL A 77 -21.93 -9.29 -17.67
N ALA A 78 -21.63 -10.25 -18.55
CA ALA A 78 -20.56 -11.21 -18.34
C ALA A 78 -19.46 -11.06 -19.40
N LEU A 79 -18.22 -10.89 -18.95
CA LEU A 79 -17.04 -10.86 -19.82
C LEU A 79 -16.58 -12.28 -20.11
N THR A 80 -16.31 -12.62 -21.37
CA THR A 80 -15.82 -13.97 -21.70
C THR A 80 -14.37 -14.22 -21.26
N PRO A 81 -14.00 -15.46 -20.89
CA PRO A 81 -14.86 -16.64 -20.77
C PRO A 81 -15.85 -16.54 -19.62
N VAL A 82 -17.07 -17.02 -19.85
CA VAL A 82 -18.11 -17.11 -18.81
C VAL A 82 -17.87 -18.34 -17.92
N PRO A 83 -18.34 -18.30 -16.66
CA PRO A 83 -18.26 -19.44 -15.75
C PRO A 83 -18.91 -20.70 -16.32
N HIS A 84 -18.28 -21.84 -16.07
CA HIS A 84 -18.80 -23.18 -16.40
C HIS A 84 -18.72 -24.16 -15.20
N LEU A 85 -18.25 -23.66 -14.05
CA LEU A 85 -18.18 -24.40 -12.80
C LEU A 85 -19.05 -23.71 -11.74
N LEU A 86 -19.71 -24.51 -10.89
CA LEU A 86 -20.28 -24.09 -9.62
C LEU A 86 -19.57 -24.81 -8.47
N ASP A 87 -19.10 -24.03 -7.49
CA ASP A 87 -18.37 -24.54 -6.31
C ASP A 87 -17.21 -25.50 -6.67
N GLY A 88 -16.56 -25.26 -7.82
CA GLY A 88 -15.46 -26.06 -8.35
C GLY A 88 -15.87 -27.30 -9.17
N ALA A 89 -17.16 -27.58 -9.32
CA ALA A 89 -17.68 -28.71 -10.10
C ALA A 89 -18.33 -28.24 -11.41
N PRO A 90 -18.22 -29.00 -12.52
CA PRO A 90 -18.93 -28.69 -13.76
C PRO A 90 -20.45 -28.56 -13.55
N ALA A 91 -21.04 -27.50 -14.10
CA ALA A 91 -22.47 -27.24 -13.99
C ALA A 91 -23.01 -26.63 -15.29
N ASP A 92 -24.27 -26.90 -15.63
CA ASP A 92 -24.98 -26.24 -16.71
C ASP A 92 -25.52 -24.89 -16.21
N LEU A 93 -25.06 -23.81 -16.83
CA LEU A 93 -25.38 -22.43 -16.46
C LEU A 93 -26.06 -21.66 -17.60
N ASP A 94 -26.51 -22.37 -18.65
CA ASP A 94 -27.10 -21.79 -19.86
C ASP A 94 -28.38 -21.00 -19.56
N ASP A 95 -29.12 -21.34 -18.51
CA ASP A 95 -30.28 -20.56 -18.07
C ASP A 95 -29.91 -19.09 -17.84
N LEU A 96 -28.75 -18.78 -17.26
CA LEU A 96 -28.29 -17.40 -17.07
C LEU A 96 -27.50 -16.88 -18.28
N PHE A 97 -26.46 -17.62 -18.68
CA PHE A 97 -25.48 -17.14 -19.67
C PHE A 97 -25.90 -17.34 -21.13
N GLY A 98 -26.87 -18.21 -21.38
CA GLY A 98 -27.39 -18.52 -22.72
C GLY A 98 -28.44 -17.53 -23.25
N GLY A 99 -28.86 -16.53 -22.47
CA GLY A 99 -29.76 -15.50 -22.99
C GLY A 99 -30.35 -14.50 -22.00
N ARG A 100 -30.20 -14.71 -20.69
CA ARG A 100 -30.74 -13.77 -19.68
C ARG A 100 -29.74 -12.68 -19.28
N CYS A 101 -28.44 -12.95 -19.39
CA CYS A 101 -27.40 -11.92 -19.23
C CYS A 101 -26.89 -11.40 -20.58
N VAL A 102 -26.28 -10.21 -20.56
CA VAL A 102 -25.54 -9.67 -21.70
C VAL A 102 -24.12 -10.24 -21.68
N VAL A 103 -23.76 -11.05 -22.66
CA VAL A 103 -22.37 -11.54 -22.81
C VAL A 103 -21.61 -10.57 -23.71
N VAL A 104 -20.40 -10.19 -23.30
CA VAL A 104 -19.51 -9.31 -24.05
C VAL A 104 -18.12 -9.93 -24.17
N HIS A 105 -17.43 -9.64 -25.27
CA HIS A 105 -16.14 -10.27 -25.61
C HIS A 105 -14.93 -9.36 -25.42
N SER A 106 -15.14 -8.09 -25.05
CA SER A 106 -14.07 -7.13 -24.81
C SER A 106 -14.50 -6.03 -23.85
N LEU A 107 -13.51 -5.33 -23.25
CA LEU A 107 -13.76 -4.14 -22.45
C LEU A 107 -14.37 -3.01 -23.28
N SER A 108 -13.97 -2.85 -24.54
CA SER A 108 -14.54 -1.85 -25.45
C SER A 108 -16.04 -2.08 -25.70
N GLU A 109 -16.45 -3.33 -25.89
CA GLU A 109 -17.87 -3.66 -26.03
C GLU A 109 -18.64 -3.37 -24.74
N LEU A 110 -18.09 -3.75 -23.57
CA LEU A 110 -18.67 -3.43 -22.28
C LEU A 110 -18.89 -1.91 -22.12
N THR A 111 -17.86 -1.11 -22.37
CA THR A 111 -17.92 0.35 -22.26
C THR A 111 -18.99 0.94 -23.19
N ASN A 112 -19.00 0.55 -24.47
CA ASN A 112 -20.00 1.04 -25.43
C ASN A 112 -21.44 0.71 -25.00
N ARG A 113 -21.68 -0.45 -24.38
CA ARG A 113 -23.01 -0.81 -23.87
C ARG A 113 -23.40 0.05 -22.68
N LEU A 114 -22.49 0.26 -21.72
CA LEU A 114 -22.74 1.10 -20.56
C LEU A 114 -23.02 2.55 -20.99
N GLU A 115 -22.25 3.09 -21.92
CA GLU A 115 -22.48 4.43 -22.48
C GLU A 115 -23.83 4.52 -23.20
N GLY A 116 -24.18 3.53 -24.02
CA GLY A 116 -25.49 3.48 -24.67
C GLY A 116 -26.65 3.44 -23.67
N TRP A 117 -26.47 2.76 -22.53
CA TRP A 117 -27.46 2.72 -21.44
C TRP A 117 -27.53 4.02 -20.66
N GLU A 118 -26.45 4.79 -20.59
CA GLU A 118 -26.49 6.15 -20.07
C GLU A 118 -27.24 7.09 -21.02
N GLU A 119 -27.05 6.93 -22.34
CA GLU A 119 -27.70 7.78 -23.35
C GLU A 119 -29.21 7.56 -23.49
N ASP A 120 -29.68 6.32 -23.30
CA ASP A 120 -31.11 6.00 -23.32
C ASP A 120 -31.79 6.08 -21.93
N GLY A 121 -31.04 6.45 -20.89
CA GLY A 121 -31.55 6.71 -19.54
C GLY A 121 -31.73 5.48 -18.66
N ARG A 122 -31.28 4.29 -19.10
CA ARG A 122 -31.25 3.08 -18.25
C ARG A 122 -30.24 3.20 -17.09
N LEU A 123 -29.13 3.88 -17.34
CA LEU A 123 -28.12 4.27 -16.36
C LEU A 123 -28.08 5.79 -16.21
N CYS A 124 -27.74 6.26 -15.02
CA CYS A 124 -27.57 7.67 -14.75
C CYS A 124 -26.25 7.88 -14.02
N ARG A 125 -25.46 8.83 -14.51
CA ARG A 125 -24.22 9.32 -13.91
C ARG A 125 -24.39 10.81 -13.67
N LEU A 126 -24.00 11.31 -12.49
CA LEU A 126 -24.22 12.72 -12.16
C LEU A 126 -23.28 13.64 -12.93
N ALA A 127 -22.05 13.22 -13.23
CA ALA A 127 -21.09 14.03 -13.97
C ALA A 127 -20.47 13.29 -15.16
N ARG A 128 -20.48 13.92 -16.34
CA ARG A 128 -19.81 13.44 -17.56
C ARG A 128 -18.81 14.48 -18.06
N LEU A 129 -17.60 14.03 -18.34
CA LEU A 129 -16.50 14.85 -18.85
C LEU A 129 -15.97 14.26 -20.16
N PRO A 130 -16.36 14.80 -21.32
CA PRO A 130 -15.89 14.30 -22.62
C PRO A 130 -14.38 14.37 -22.83
N THR A 131 -13.70 15.27 -22.12
CA THR A 131 -12.24 15.43 -22.18
C THR A 131 -11.46 14.41 -21.35
N SER A 132 -12.14 13.67 -20.45
CA SER A 132 -11.52 12.62 -19.67
C SER A 132 -11.26 11.39 -20.55
N THR A 133 -10.00 10.98 -20.65
CA THR A 133 -9.60 9.80 -21.43
C THR A 133 -8.77 8.85 -20.60
N ILE A 134 -8.49 7.64 -21.09
CA ILE A 134 -7.59 6.71 -20.39
C ILE A 134 -6.17 7.26 -20.21
N ASN A 135 -5.72 8.16 -21.09
CA ASN A 135 -4.38 8.76 -21.05
C ASN A 135 -4.35 10.09 -20.27
N ALA A 136 -5.51 10.73 -20.08
CA ALA A 136 -5.67 11.95 -19.29
C ALA A 136 -6.97 11.82 -18.48
N PRO A 137 -6.97 10.99 -17.42
CA PRO A 137 -8.20 10.64 -16.72
C PRO A 137 -8.58 11.70 -15.68
N ILE A 138 -9.84 12.11 -15.72
CA ILE A 138 -10.49 12.82 -14.61
C ILE A 138 -11.38 11.82 -13.87
N TYR A 139 -11.05 11.53 -12.62
CA TYR A 139 -11.85 10.64 -11.78
C TYR A 139 -12.96 11.41 -11.09
N SER A 140 -14.11 10.76 -10.91
CA SER A 140 -15.25 11.34 -10.21
C SER A 140 -15.71 10.49 -9.03
N ILE A 141 -16.07 11.16 -7.93
CA ILE A 141 -16.82 10.58 -6.81
C ILE A 141 -18.08 11.40 -6.65
N GLU A 142 -19.22 10.71 -6.67
CA GLU A 142 -20.54 11.32 -6.67
C GLU A 142 -21.30 10.90 -5.41
N ARG A 143 -21.92 11.86 -4.72
CA ARG A 143 -22.77 11.62 -3.55
C ARG A 143 -24.05 12.41 -3.66
N THR A 144 -25.16 11.72 -3.45
CA THR A 144 -26.47 12.36 -3.38
C THR A 144 -26.89 12.58 -1.94
N THR A 145 -27.31 13.80 -1.61
CA THR A 145 -27.92 14.18 -0.33
C THR A 145 -29.36 14.64 -0.56
N GLU A 146 -30.08 15.06 0.48
CA GLU A 146 -31.40 15.67 0.34
C GLU A 146 -31.32 17.05 -0.32
N GLU A 147 -30.33 17.85 0.05
CA GLU A 147 -30.16 19.24 -0.39
C GLU A 147 -29.59 19.38 -1.81
N GLY A 148 -28.87 18.36 -2.29
CA GLY A 148 -28.18 18.43 -3.57
C GLY A 148 -27.28 17.24 -3.84
N ASP A 149 -26.48 17.38 -4.89
CA ASP A 149 -25.52 16.37 -5.31
C ASP A 149 -24.10 16.92 -5.19
N ILE A 150 -23.23 16.18 -4.50
CA ILE A 150 -21.81 16.48 -4.32
C ILE A 150 -21.04 15.70 -5.37
N ILE A 151 -20.24 16.41 -6.17
CA ILE A 151 -19.43 15.85 -7.25
C ILE A 151 -17.98 16.28 -7.03
N PHE A 152 -17.12 15.33 -6.65
CA PHE A 152 -15.68 15.53 -6.60
C PHE A 152 -15.05 15.09 -7.91
N LEU A 153 -14.24 15.95 -8.53
CA LEU A 153 -13.56 15.71 -9.79
C LEU A 153 -12.05 15.88 -9.58
N ALA A 154 -11.23 14.91 -9.96
CA ALA A 154 -9.77 14.98 -9.81
C ALA A 154 -9.07 14.60 -11.11
N ASN A 155 -8.22 15.51 -11.61
CA ASN A 155 -7.30 15.19 -12.69
C ASN A 155 -6.23 14.24 -12.14
N MET A 156 -6.24 12.99 -12.56
CA MET A 156 -5.27 11.97 -12.12
C MET A 156 -4.07 11.87 -13.05
N GLY A 157 -4.03 12.68 -14.10
CA GLY A 157 -2.94 12.75 -15.07
C GLY A 157 -1.95 13.88 -14.80
N ASP A 158 -0.88 13.87 -15.59
CA ASP A 158 0.16 14.90 -15.66
C ASP A 158 -0.08 15.89 -16.83
N THR A 159 -1.28 15.86 -17.41
CA THR A 159 -1.69 16.74 -18.50
C THR A 159 -2.81 17.66 -18.00
N PRO A 160 -2.70 18.99 -18.19
CA PRO A 160 -3.78 19.91 -17.83
C PRO A 160 -4.95 19.82 -18.80
N HIS A 161 -6.17 20.02 -18.29
CA HIS A 161 -7.39 20.13 -19.07
C HIS A 161 -7.91 21.56 -19.01
N LEU A 162 -7.67 22.35 -20.05
CA LEU A 162 -8.16 23.73 -20.12
C LEU A 162 -9.54 23.76 -20.78
N GLN A 163 -10.43 24.58 -20.23
CA GLN A 163 -11.80 24.81 -20.69
C GLN A 163 -12.60 23.51 -20.83
N ALA A 164 -12.42 22.59 -19.89
CA ALA A 164 -13.12 21.31 -19.89
C ALA A 164 -14.61 21.51 -19.60
N GLU A 165 -15.46 21.03 -20.49
CA GLU A 165 -16.91 20.98 -20.28
C GLU A 165 -17.28 19.81 -19.37
N VAL A 166 -17.94 20.12 -18.27
CA VAL A 166 -18.50 19.14 -17.34
C VAL A 166 -20.02 19.18 -17.45
N LEU A 167 -20.60 18.10 -17.96
CA LEU A 167 -22.04 17.90 -18.05
C LEU A 167 -22.55 17.27 -16.75
N LEU A 168 -23.39 18.02 -16.02
CA LEU A 168 -24.01 17.62 -14.77
C LEU A 168 -25.48 17.26 -14.98
N GLN A 169 -25.90 16.07 -14.54
CA GLN A 169 -27.30 15.68 -14.54
C GLN A 169 -28.07 16.41 -13.45
N GLY A 170 -29.23 16.96 -13.81
CA GLY A 170 -30.13 17.65 -12.89
C GLY A 170 -30.38 19.11 -13.24
N GLU A 171 -31.03 19.81 -12.32
CA GLU A 171 -31.34 21.23 -12.43
C GLU A 171 -31.01 21.92 -11.11
N GLY A 172 -30.62 23.19 -11.16
CA GLY A 172 -30.26 23.92 -9.96
C GLY A 172 -29.17 24.95 -10.18
N GLN A 173 -28.51 25.31 -9.09
CA GLN A 173 -27.33 26.15 -9.09
C GLN A 173 -26.11 25.27 -8.82
N VAL A 174 -25.04 25.47 -9.60
CA VAL A 174 -23.77 24.78 -9.39
C VAL A 174 -22.87 25.67 -8.56
N GLU A 175 -22.42 25.16 -7.42
CA GLU A 175 -21.45 25.79 -6.55
C GLU A 175 -20.13 25.04 -6.66
N ARG A 176 -19.00 25.76 -6.60
CA ARG A 176 -17.66 25.21 -6.35
C ARG A 176 -17.31 25.49 -4.91
N TRP A 177 -16.94 24.44 -4.18
CA TRP A 177 -16.49 24.52 -2.79
C TRP A 177 -14.98 24.35 -2.78
N ASP A 178 -14.25 25.38 -2.35
CA ASP A 178 -12.80 25.34 -2.26
C ASP A 178 -12.38 24.46 -1.06
N LEU A 179 -11.63 23.40 -1.33
CA LEU A 179 -11.20 22.43 -0.32
C LEU A 179 -10.06 22.95 0.58
N VAL A 180 -9.40 24.05 0.19
CA VAL A 180 -8.27 24.63 0.89
C VAL A 180 -8.73 25.68 1.91
N ASP A 181 -9.61 26.60 1.50
CA ASP A 181 -10.06 27.71 2.34
C ASP A 181 -11.54 27.66 2.74
N GLY A 182 -12.32 26.75 2.16
CA GLY A 182 -13.74 26.57 2.45
C GLY A 182 -14.65 27.61 1.79
N SER A 183 -14.14 28.44 0.89
CA SER A 183 -14.95 29.41 0.15
C SER A 183 -15.91 28.71 -0.82
N VAL A 184 -17.04 29.38 -1.09
CA VAL A 184 -18.09 28.88 -1.99
C VAL A 184 -18.31 29.88 -3.10
N GLU A 185 -18.16 29.43 -4.34
CA GLU A 185 -18.36 30.21 -5.56
C GLU A 185 -19.51 29.62 -6.37
N VAL A 186 -20.43 30.47 -6.85
CA VAL A 186 -21.45 30.04 -7.81
C VAL A 186 -20.84 30.03 -9.22
N LEU A 187 -20.83 28.86 -9.86
CA LEU A 187 -20.29 28.72 -11.20
C LEU A 187 -21.34 29.12 -12.27
N PRO A 188 -20.92 29.84 -13.33
CA PRO A 188 -21.73 29.98 -14.54
C PRO A 188 -22.05 28.60 -15.13
N SER A 189 -23.33 28.35 -15.38
CA SER A 189 -23.77 27.09 -15.98
C SER A 189 -24.74 27.33 -17.14
N GLN A 190 -24.63 26.51 -18.18
CA GLN A 190 -25.53 26.52 -19.33
C GLN A 190 -26.52 25.35 -19.24
N LYS A 191 -27.82 25.65 -19.28
CA LYS A 191 -28.85 24.60 -19.34
C LYS A 191 -28.93 24.01 -20.75
N THR A 192 -28.94 22.68 -20.83
CA THR A 192 -29.08 21.88 -22.07
C THR A 192 -30.21 20.87 -21.92
N SER A 193 -30.55 20.15 -22.99
CA SER A 193 -31.51 19.04 -22.91
C SER A 193 -31.02 17.84 -22.11
N ARG A 194 -29.71 17.77 -21.83
CA ARG A 194 -29.05 16.66 -21.10
C ARG A 194 -28.65 17.02 -19.67
N GLY A 195 -28.93 18.23 -19.19
CA GLY A 195 -28.53 18.72 -17.88
C GLY A 195 -27.88 20.11 -17.92
N LEU A 196 -27.00 20.40 -16.97
CA LEU A 196 -26.24 21.64 -16.87
C LEU A 196 -24.80 21.43 -17.35
N VAL A 197 -24.24 22.38 -18.10
CA VAL A 197 -22.82 22.37 -18.47
C VAL A 197 -22.09 23.48 -17.73
N VAL A 198 -20.98 23.14 -17.08
CA VAL A 198 -20.02 24.10 -16.51
C VAL A 198 -18.66 23.94 -17.18
N THR A 199 -17.90 25.01 -17.27
CA THR A 199 -16.54 24.99 -17.83
C THR A 199 -15.53 25.13 -16.68
N LEU A 200 -14.58 24.21 -16.62
CA LEU A 200 -13.53 24.19 -15.59
C LEU A 200 -12.15 24.01 -16.23
N ASP A 201 -11.13 24.61 -15.62
CA ASP A 201 -9.73 24.29 -15.89
C ASP A 201 -9.24 23.31 -14.83
N PHE A 202 -8.41 22.35 -15.24
CA PHE A 202 -7.69 21.45 -14.34
C PHE A 202 -6.20 21.54 -14.65
N ALA A 203 -5.39 22.01 -13.69
CA ALA A 203 -3.96 21.82 -13.70
C ALA A 203 -3.62 20.33 -13.46
N GLU A 204 -2.34 19.96 -13.61
CA GLU A 204 -1.88 18.61 -13.29
C GLU A 204 -2.19 18.29 -11.83
N THR A 205 -2.80 17.13 -11.57
CA THR A 205 -3.17 16.67 -10.21
C THR A 205 -4.18 17.56 -9.45
N GLU A 206 -4.80 18.55 -10.11
CA GLU A 206 -5.82 19.41 -9.49
C GLU A 206 -7.17 18.70 -9.32
N SER A 207 -7.94 19.13 -8.32
CA SER A 207 -9.30 18.67 -8.08
C SER A 207 -10.29 19.80 -7.83
N HIS A 208 -11.55 19.61 -8.23
CA HIS A 208 -12.67 20.48 -7.91
C HIS A 208 -13.70 19.72 -7.08
N LEU A 209 -14.29 20.38 -6.07
CA LEU A 209 -15.50 19.92 -5.41
C LEU A 209 -16.67 20.79 -5.86
N LEU A 210 -17.66 20.17 -6.50
CA LEU A 210 -18.88 20.83 -6.94
C LEU A 210 -20.06 20.39 -6.07
N PHE A 211 -20.97 21.32 -5.83
CA PHE A 211 -22.27 21.06 -5.22
C PHE A 211 -23.38 21.55 -6.15
N LEU A 212 -24.18 20.63 -6.66
CA LEU A 212 -25.38 20.94 -7.42
C LEU A 212 -26.56 21.06 -6.45
N ARG A 213 -26.91 22.30 -6.09
CA ARG A 213 -28.01 22.59 -5.16
C ARG A 213 -29.36 22.42 -5.84
N ARG A 214 -30.23 21.58 -5.29
CA ARG A 214 -31.62 21.44 -5.77
C ARG A 214 -32.43 22.67 -5.40
N ARG A 215 -33.30 23.11 -6.30
CA ARG A 215 -34.24 24.19 -5.98
C ARG A 215 -35.22 23.71 -4.89
N PRO A 216 -35.47 24.50 -3.83
CA PRO A 216 -36.58 24.25 -2.92
C PRO A 216 -37.88 24.19 -3.73
N GLY A 217 -38.66 23.11 -3.58
CA GLY A 217 -39.73 22.76 -4.49
C GLY A 217 -40.84 23.81 -4.64
N GLY A 218 -41.25 24.06 -5.89
CA GLY A 218 -42.64 24.41 -6.20
C GLY A 218 -43.44 23.10 -6.29
N SER A 219 -44.38 22.91 -5.37
CA SER A 219 -45.25 21.73 -5.34
C SER A 219 -46.23 21.74 -6.52
N SER A 220 -46.35 20.58 -7.20
CA SER A 220 -47.48 20.27 -8.08
C SER A 220 -48.81 20.38 -7.32
N GLY A 221 -49.81 20.97 -7.96
CA GLY A 221 -51.06 21.38 -7.34
C GLY A 221 -51.84 20.29 -6.61
N ALA A 222 -52.36 20.66 -5.45
CA ALA A 222 -53.51 20.05 -4.81
C ALA A 222 -54.43 21.18 -4.32
N VAL A 223 -55.72 20.93 -4.51
CA VAL A 223 -56.87 21.83 -4.42
C VAL A 223 -57.02 22.49 -3.05
N GLU A 224 -57.36 23.80 -3.06
CA GLU A 224 -57.79 24.56 -1.88
C GLU A 224 -59.03 23.93 -1.24
N GLY A 225 -58.96 23.69 0.08
CA GLY A 225 -60.09 23.38 0.93
C GLY A 225 -59.86 24.00 2.30
N ALA A 226 -60.64 25.03 2.61
CA ALA A 226 -60.58 25.85 3.81
C ALA A 226 -60.82 25.07 5.12
N GLY A 227 -60.17 25.51 6.20
CA GLY A 227 -60.48 25.08 7.57
C GLY A 227 -59.59 25.77 8.61
N GLU A 228 -60.17 26.74 9.30
CA GLU A 228 -59.62 27.45 10.46
C GLU A 228 -59.28 26.52 11.64
N GLY A 229 -58.34 26.92 12.51
CA GLY A 229 -58.24 26.33 13.84
C GLY A 229 -56.90 26.51 14.54
N ALA A 230 -56.90 27.27 15.64
CA ALA A 230 -55.77 27.59 16.50
C ALA A 230 -55.26 26.40 17.35
N GLY A 231 -54.05 26.52 17.91
CA GLY A 231 -53.64 25.61 18.99
C GLY A 231 -52.14 25.63 19.32
N ALA A 232 -51.80 26.27 20.43
CA ALA A 232 -50.46 26.40 20.99
C ALA A 232 -49.77 25.09 21.44
N LYS A 233 -48.46 25.24 21.65
CA LYS A 233 -47.60 24.76 22.75
C LYS A 233 -46.56 23.67 22.47
N ALA A 234 -45.34 24.09 22.80
CA ALA A 234 -44.18 23.29 23.14
C ALA A 234 -44.42 22.39 24.36
N GLY A 235 -43.76 21.24 24.35
CA GLY A 235 -43.59 20.33 25.48
C GLY A 235 -42.24 19.64 25.36
N SER A 236 -41.41 19.85 26.37
CA SER A 236 -40.10 19.26 26.64
C SER A 236 -40.19 17.81 27.13
N GLU A 237 -39.01 17.21 27.37
CA GLU A 237 -38.67 16.03 28.20
C GLU A 237 -38.31 14.75 27.42
N SER A 238 -37.00 14.43 27.35
CA SER A 238 -36.26 13.45 28.20
C SER A 238 -36.74 12.01 27.94
N GLY A 239 -35.95 11.10 27.41
CA GLY A 239 -34.64 10.67 27.92
C GLY A 239 -34.84 9.33 28.62
N THR A 240 -34.34 8.23 28.04
CA THR A 240 -33.92 7.02 28.77
C THR A 240 -33.06 6.17 27.84
N GLU A 241 -31.78 6.14 28.18
CA GLU A 241 -30.80 5.15 27.76
C GLU A 241 -31.23 3.77 28.27
N ASN A 242 -31.01 2.74 27.47
CA ASN A 242 -30.86 1.37 27.94
C ASN A 242 -29.59 0.80 27.31
N GLU A 243 -28.52 0.84 28.08
CA GLU A 243 -27.27 0.13 27.85
C GLU A 243 -27.48 -1.37 28.08
N THR A 244 -27.17 -2.19 27.08
CA THR A 244 -26.68 -3.56 27.31
C THR A 244 -25.45 -3.75 26.44
N GLY A 245 -24.30 -3.69 27.10
CA GLY A 245 -22.98 -3.76 26.48
C GLY A 245 -22.67 -5.14 25.89
N ASN A 246 -22.05 -5.11 24.71
CA ASN A 246 -21.13 -6.14 24.27
C ASN A 246 -19.81 -5.44 23.93
N MET A 247 -18.84 -5.65 24.82
CA MET A 247 -17.46 -5.17 24.76
C MET A 247 -16.74 -5.83 23.58
N ILE A 248 -16.40 -5.06 22.55
CA ILE A 248 -15.39 -5.44 21.56
C ILE A 248 -14.16 -4.58 21.81
N TRP A 249 -13.05 -5.26 22.06
CA TRP A 249 -11.73 -4.71 22.30
C TRP A 249 -11.23 -3.95 21.05
N THR A 250 -11.14 -2.62 21.13
CA THR A 250 -10.26 -1.82 20.28
C THR A 250 -9.05 -1.43 21.12
N GLU A 251 -7.90 -2.04 20.86
CA GLU A 251 -6.65 -1.63 21.48
C GLU A 251 -6.35 -0.15 21.16
N THR A 252 -5.88 0.49 22.21
CA THR A 252 -5.67 1.92 22.39
C THR A 252 -4.58 2.44 21.48
N ASN A 253 -4.98 3.32 20.56
CA ASN A 253 -4.11 4.39 20.08
C ASN A 253 -3.77 5.25 21.31
N THR A 254 -2.50 5.26 21.72
CA THR A 254 -2.02 6.09 22.83
C THR A 254 -2.33 7.55 22.50
N ARG A 255 -3.35 8.10 23.15
CA ARG A 255 -3.64 9.53 23.22
C ARG A 255 -2.40 10.22 23.78
N ALA A 256 -1.55 10.76 22.89
CA ALA A 256 -0.75 11.91 23.24
C ALA A 256 -1.72 12.97 23.77
N LYS A 257 -1.46 13.48 24.97
CA LYS A 257 -2.23 14.59 25.54
C LYS A 257 -2.18 15.75 24.56
N GLU A 258 -3.30 16.03 23.91
CA GLU A 258 -3.50 17.21 23.08
C GLU A 258 -3.34 18.45 23.98
N GLY A 259 -2.19 19.11 23.87
CA GLY A 259 -2.11 20.54 24.14
C GLY A 259 -2.95 21.28 23.10
N PRO A 260 -3.34 22.54 23.36
CA PRO A 260 -4.22 23.28 22.46
C PRO A 260 -3.63 23.28 21.04
N LEU A 261 -4.41 22.75 20.09
CA LEU A 261 -4.14 22.74 18.65
C LEU A 261 -3.98 24.18 18.15
N SER A 262 -2.77 24.69 18.31
CA SER A 262 -2.27 25.95 17.78
C SER A 262 -1.11 25.62 16.85
N ARG A 263 -1.45 25.20 15.63
CA ARG A 263 -0.70 25.39 14.38
C ARG A 263 -1.45 24.66 13.28
N LYS A 264 -1.90 25.42 12.27
CA LYS A 264 -2.53 24.88 11.06
C LYS A 264 -1.59 23.83 10.45
N PRO A 265 -2.08 22.66 9.99
CA PRO A 265 -1.28 21.83 9.10
C PRO A 265 -0.93 22.66 7.86
N ILE A 266 0.36 22.93 7.67
CA ILE A 266 0.87 23.63 6.50
C ILE A 266 0.97 22.57 5.39
N CYS A 267 -0.18 22.16 4.85
CA CYS A 267 -0.18 21.61 3.50
C CYS A 267 0.12 22.79 2.58
N SER A 268 1.21 22.70 1.82
CA SER A 268 1.74 23.72 0.93
C SER A 268 0.80 23.96 -0.26
N GLY A 269 -0.29 24.67 0.00
CA GLY A 269 -1.17 25.30 -1.00
C GLY A 269 -1.05 26.83 -0.99
N ARG A 270 0.01 27.39 -0.39
CA ARG A 270 0.30 28.82 -0.58
C ARG A 270 0.77 29.01 -2.02
N HIS A 271 0.16 29.99 -2.68
CA HIS A 271 0.31 30.35 -4.09
C HIS A 271 1.66 29.96 -4.69
N LEU A 272 1.62 29.16 -5.76
CA LEU A 272 2.76 28.96 -6.66
C LEU A 272 3.42 30.32 -6.99
N PRO A 273 4.76 30.41 -7.06
CA PRO A 273 5.45 31.66 -7.33
C PRO A 273 4.94 32.26 -8.65
N GLN A 274 4.32 33.44 -8.57
CA GLN A 274 3.65 34.06 -9.73
C GLN A 274 4.68 34.59 -10.75
N GLN A 275 5.86 35.02 -10.28
CA GLN A 275 7.00 35.41 -11.13
C GLN A 275 8.35 35.13 -10.44
N ARG A 276 9.20 34.30 -11.08
CA ARG A 276 10.58 34.05 -10.62
C ARG A 276 11.46 35.28 -10.88
N GLN A 277 12.10 35.81 -9.84
CA GLN A 277 13.04 36.92 -9.96
C GLN A 277 14.50 36.46 -10.05
N LYS A 278 14.86 35.49 -9.20
CA LYS A 278 16.23 35.03 -9.00
C LYS A 278 16.20 33.59 -8.53
N GLU A 279 17.24 32.84 -8.88
CA GLU A 279 17.46 31.49 -8.36
C GLU A 279 18.91 31.31 -7.88
N LYS A 280 19.09 30.40 -6.91
CA LYS A 280 20.40 29.97 -6.40
C LYS A 280 20.38 28.46 -6.25
N VAL A 281 21.22 27.77 -7.02
CA VAL A 281 21.42 26.32 -6.87
C VAL A 281 22.28 26.09 -5.62
N LEU A 282 21.85 25.16 -4.77
CA LEU A 282 22.61 24.76 -3.59
C LEU A 282 23.78 23.83 -3.97
N SER A 283 24.64 23.49 -3.01
CA SER A 283 25.77 22.59 -3.27
C SER A 283 25.23 21.24 -3.74
N SER A 284 25.93 20.60 -4.67
CA SER A 284 25.62 19.22 -5.01
C SER A 284 26.00 18.27 -3.88
N THR A 285 26.99 18.61 -3.05
CA THR A 285 27.46 17.83 -1.91
C THR A 285 26.78 18.26 -0.61
N TRP A 286 26.26 17.28 0.12
CA TRP A 286 25.53 17.45 1.37
C TRP A 286 26.13 16.59 2.48
N GLN A 287 26.08 17.07 3.71
CA GLN A 287 26.30 16.20 4.85
C GLN A 287 25.12 15.21 4.91
N PHE A 288 25.44 13.91 4.96
CA PHE A 288 24.47 12.83 4.94
C PHE A 288 24.44 12.11 6.28
N GLN A 289 23.25 12.00 6.86
CA GLN A 289 23.02 11.36 8.15
C GLN A 289 21.82 10.40 8.04
N PRO A 290 22.04 9.09 7.84
CA PRO A 290 20.96 8.11 7.84
C PRO A 290 20.37 7.99 9.26
N GLU A 291 19.04 7.95 9.38
CA GLU A 291 18.34 7.74 10.67
C GLU A 291 18.12 6.26 10.95
N ASN A 292 18.00 5.46 9.89
CA ASN A 292 17.91 4.01 9.95
C ASN A 292 19.26 3.36 9.60
N GLU A 293 19.43 2.11 10.02
CA GLU A 293 20.55 1.27 9.59
C GLU A 293 20.49 1.03 8.08
N ASN A 294 21.66 0.87 7.46
CA ASN A 294 21.71 0.40 6.08
C ASN A 294 21.45 -1.11 6.04
N VAL A 295 20.97 -1.59 4.90
CA VAL A 295 20.66 -2.99 4.65
C VAL A 295 21.60 -3.52 3.57
N LEU A 296 21.99 -4.79 3.69
CA LEU A 296 22.51 -5.58 2.59
C LEU A 296 21.63 -6.83 2.43
N VAL A 297 20.99 -6.96 1.26
CA VAL A 297 20.19 -8.12 0.90
C VAL A 297 21.11 -9.27 0.46
N LEU A 298 20.93 -10.45 1.06
CA LEU A 298 21.71 -11.66 0.79
C LEU A 298 20.83 -12.70 0.06
N ASP A 299 20.57 -12.48 -1.23
CA ASP A 299 19.79 -13.38 -2.11
C ASP A 299 20.68 -14.24 -3.03
N THR A 300 21.86 -14.63 -2.54
CA THR A 300 22.73 -15.56 -3.28
C THR A 300 23.38 -16.54 -2.31
N VAL A 301 23.08 -17.81 -2.51
CA VAL A 301 23.37 -18.89 -1.56
C VAL A 301 24.02 -20.08 -2.28
N ARG A 302 24.89 -20.80 -1.57
CA ARG A 302 25.23 -22.19 -1.89
C ARG A 302 24.57 -23.10 -0.88
N TYR A 303 24.10 -24.27 -1.31
CA TYR A 303 23.48 -25.22 -0.39
C TYR A 303 23.93 -26.65 -0.69
N ARG A 304 23.77 -27.53 0.30
CA ARG A 304 23.87 -28.99 0.13
C ARG A 304 22.83 -29.70 0.97
N ILE A 305 22.44 -30.89 0.53
CA ILE A 305 21.52 -31.78 1.25
C ILE A 305 22.31 -33.02 1.70
N GLY A 306 22.35 -33.26 3.00
CA GLY A 306 23.09 -34.39 3.58
C GLY A 306 24.59 -34.33 3.26
N MET A 307 25.12 -35.39 2.64
CA MET A 307 26.54 -35.52 2.29
C MET A 307 26.85 -35.15 0.83
N GLU A 308 25.90 -34.55 0.11
CA GLU A 308 26.12 -34.11 -1.27
C GLU A 308 27.14 -32.96 -1.36
N ALA A 309 27.64 -32.73 -2.58
CA ALA A 309 28.48 -31.58 -2.88
C ALA A 309 27.66 -30.28 -2.83
N PHE A 310 28.29 -29.17 -2.47
CA PHE A 310 27.65 -27.86 -2.52
C PHE A 310 27.24 -27.49 -3.94
N SER A 311 26.06 -26.87 -4.06
CA SER A 311 25.62 -26.23 -5.28
C SER A 311 26.56 -25.10 -5.70
N PRO A 312 26.59 -24.74 -6.99
CA PRO A 312 27.04 -23.41 -7.40
C PRO A 312 26.20 -22.31 -6.70
N PRO A 313 26.70 -21.07 -6.60
CA PRO A 313 25.90 -19.94 -6.13
C PRO A 313 24.61 -19.80 -6.95
N THR A 314 23.48 -19.67 -6.27
CA THR A 314 22.15 -19.59 -6.87
C THR A 314 21.27 -18.63 -6.06
N ALA A 315 20.16 -18.16 -6.64
CA ALA A 315 19.20 -17.31 -5.93
C ALA A 315 18.49 -18.13 -4.83
N VAL A 316 18.07 -17.49 -3.74
CA VAL A 316 17.40 -18.19 -2.63
C VAL A 316 16.10 -18.82 -3.12
N SER A 317 15.34 -18.15 -3.98
CA SER A 317 14.12 -18.71 -4.56
C SER A 317 14.35 -19.96 -5.43
N GLU A 318 15.50 -20.06 -6.09
CA GLU A 318 15.90 -21.23 -6.88
C GLU A 318 16.36 -22.38 -5.97
N MET A 319 17.12 -22.07 -4.91
CA MET A 319 17.48 -23.04 -3.87
C MET A 319 16.24 -23.64 -3.20
N ALA A 320 15.29 -22.80 -2.77
CA ALA A 320 14.07 -23.24 -2.12
C ALA A 320 13.26 -24.18 -3.03
N ALA A 321 13.14 -23.85 -4.31
CA ALA A 321 12.47 -24.71 -5.29
C ALA A 321 13.16 -26.09 -5.43
N LYS A 322 14.50 -26.11 -5.55
CA LYS A 322 15.25 -27.37 -5.70
C LYS A 322 15.19 -28.26 -4.46
N ILE A 323 15.21 -27.67 -3.25
CA ILE A 323 15.00 -28.42 -2.01
C ILE A 323 13.60 -29.06 -1.99
N ARG A 324 12.57 -28.30 -2.39
CA ARG A 324 11.19 -28.81 -2.48
C ARG A 324 11.05 -29.93 -3.51
N GLU A 325 11.67 -29.78 -4.68
CA GLU A 325 11.74 -30.82 -5.72
C GLU A 325 12.43 -32.10 -5.22
N HIS A 326 13.55 -31.97 -4.51
CA HIS A 326 14.29 -33.10 -3.93
C HIS A 326 13.39 -33.96 -3.04
N TYR A 327 12.59 -33.33 -2.16
CA TYR A 327 11.65 -34.02 -1.27
C TYR A 327 10.28 -34.30 -1.89
N LYS A 328 10.11 -34.00 -3.18
CA LYS A 328 8.87 -34.24 -3.95
C LYS A 328 7.64 -33.55 -3.35
N VAL A 329 7.83 -32.37 -2.77
CA VAL A 329 6.74 -31.51 -2.29
C VAL A 329 6.47 -30.37 -3.28
N PRO A 330 5.27 -29.76 -3.29
CA PRO A 330 4.95 -28.68 -4.22
C PRO A 330 5.92 -27.49 -4.10
N VAL A 331 6.50 -27.09 -5.23
CA VAL A 331 7.45 -25.96 -5.34
C VAL A 331 6.79 -24.63 -5.02
N VAL A 332 5.53 -24.46 -5.45
CA VAL A 332 4.68 -23.33 -5.04
C VAL A 332 3.69 -23.87 -4.02
N PRO A 333 3.86 -23.56 -2.72
CA PRO A 333 2.91 -23.98 -1.71
C PRO A 333 1.59 -23.23 -1.94
N ILE A 334 0.61 -23.89 -2.55
CA ILE A 334 -0.77 -23.40 -2.51
C ILE A 334 -1.29 -23.72 -1.12
N ARG A 335 -1.28 -22.71 -0.25
CA ARG A 335 -1.82 -22.82 1.10
C ARG A 335 -3.25 -22.30 1.09
N ASP A 336 -4.22 -23.20 1.15
CA ASP A 336 -5.62 -22.83 1.38
C ASP A 336 -5.79 -22.17 2.76
N ARG A 337 -4.86 -22.43 3.69
CA ARG A 337 -4.83 -21.91 5.06
C ARG A 337 -3.40 -21.67 5.53
N GLN A 338 -3.19 -20.59 6.30
CA GLN A 338 -1.90 -20.26 6.89
C GLN A 338 -1.49 -21.27 7.99
N PRO A 339 -0.19 -21.60 8.15
CA PRO A 339 0.27 -22.64 9.07
C PRO A 339 -0.16 -22.41 10.53
N TRP A 340 -0.05 -21.18 11.04
CA TRP A 340 -0.45 -20.86 12.41
C TRP A 340 -1.93 -21.19 12.70
N ARG A 341 -2.82 -20.98 11.71
CA ARG A 341 -4.24 -21.32 11.83
C ARG A 341 -4.48 -22.82 11.74
N LYS A 342 -3.79 -23.50 10.81
CA LYS A 342 -3.83 -24.96 10.67
C LYS A 342 -3.46 -25.64 12.00
N TYR A 343 -2.43 -25.16 12.68
CA TYR A 343 -1.93 -25.73 13.92
C TYR A 343 -2.90 -25.51 15.10
N GLN A 344 -3.50 -24.33 15.22
CA GLN A 344 -4.48 -24.02 16.26
C GLN A 344 -5.75 -24.88 16.17
N GLU A 345 -6.17 -25.25 14.96
CA GLU A 345 -7.35 -26.09 14.70
C GLU A 345 -7.04 -27.61 14.73
N GLY A 346 -5.85 -28.01 15.21
CA GLY A 346 -5.46 -29.41 15.38
C GLY A 346 -4.83 -30.07 14.15
N GLY A 347 -4.59 -29.34 13.06
CA GLY A 347 -3.77 -29.82 11.95
C GLY A 347 -2.30 -29.85 12.38
N GLY A 348 -1.68 -31.03 12.43
CA GLY A 348 -0.29 -31.15 12.90
C GLY A 348 0.73 -30.39 12.05
N LYS A 349 1.91 -30.13 12.65
CA LYS A 349 3.12 -29.68 11.91
C LYS A 349 3.49 -30.73 10.85
N PRO A 350 3.96 -30.33 9.66
CA PRO A 350 4.44 -31.26 8.66
C PRO A 350 5.63 -32.08 9.18
N PRO A 351 5.86 -33.28 8.65
CA PRO A 351 6.99 -34.11 9.06
C PRO A 351 8.32 -33.43 8.71
N LEU A 352 9.31 -33.63 9.59
CA LEU A 352 10.69 -33.25 9.35
C LEU A 352 11.38 -34.32 8.50
N TYR A 353 12.07 -33.89 7.45
CA TYR A 353 12.94 -34.74 6.66
C TYR A 353 14.28 -34.96 7.39
N ALA A 354 14.90 -36.12 7.13
CA ALA A 354 16.03 -36.59 7.93
C ALA A 354 17.35 -35.88 7.61
N ASP A 355 17.57 -35.51 6.36
CA ASP A 355 18.83 -34.94 5.91
C ASP A 355 19.03 -33.53 6.46
N LEU A 356 20.26 -33.26 6.91
CA LEU A 356 20.68 -31.94 7.30
C LEU A 356 20.91 -31.10 6.04
N ILE A 357 20.28 -29.94 5.98
CA ILE A 357 20.54 -28.93 4.95
C ILE A 357 21.54 -27.92 5.52
N GLU A 358 22.57 -27.61 4.73
CA GLU A 358 23.51 -26.53 5.02
C GLU A 358 23.41 -25.46 3.94
N LEU A 359 23.17 -24.23 4.37
CA LEU A 359 23.14 -23.03 3.54
C LEU A 359 24.39 -22.21 3.84
N GLN A 360 25.04 -21.67 2.81
CA GLN A 360 26.28 -20.91 2.92
C GLN A 360 26.20 -19.60 2.13
N TYR A 361 26.50 -18.49 2.81
CA TYR A 361 26.59 -17.15 2.26
C TYR A 361 27.99 -16.57 2.51
N GLU A 362 28.51 -15.83 1.53
CA GLU A 362 29.83 -15.21 1.62
C GLU A 362 29.72 -13.70 1.43
N VAL A 363 30.30 -12.94 2.37
CA VAL A 363 30.31 -11.48 2.33
C VAL A 363 31.74 -10.97 2.50
N GLU A 364 32.20 -10.12 1.57
CA GLU A 364 33.45 -9.38 1.75
C GLU A 364 33.18 -8.11 2.56
N SER A 365 34.11 -7.78 3.45
CA SER A 365 34.02 -6.62 4.34
C SER A 365 35.34 -5.87 4.43
N SER A 366 35.30 -4.56 4.22
CA SER A 366 36.41 -3.65 4.53
C SER A 366 36.31 -3.06 5.94
N LEU A 367 35.24 -3.36 6.70
CA LEU A 367 35.05 -2.89 8.07
C LEU A 367 36.18 -3.43 8.96
N ASP A 368 36.79 -2.54 9.75
CA ASP A 368 37.83 -2.88 10.71
C ASP A 368 37.23 -3.57 11.95
N GLU A 369 37.98 -4.48 12.58
CA GLU A 369 37.60 -5.10 13.85
C GLU A 369 37.37 -4.01 14.92
N PRO A 370 36.42 -4.20 15.85
CA PRO A 370 36.03 -3.14 16.77
C PRO A 370 37.23 -2.78 17.65
N ALA A 371 37.57 -1.49 17.67
CA ALA A 371 38.60 -0.98 18.56
C ALA A 371 38.06 -1.02 20.00
N ASP A 372 38.41 -2.07 20.75
CA ASP A 372 38.12 -2.28 22.17
C ASP A 372 36.60 -2.32 22.54
N PRO A 373 36.08 -3.43 23.11
CA PRO A 373 34.67 -3.50 23.55
C PRO A 373 34.28 -2.47 24.64
N ALA A 374 35.23 -1.74 25.22
CA ALA A 374 34.97 -0.68 26.20
C ALA A 374 34.78 0.73 25.58
N ASP A 375 35.08 0.93 24.30
CA ASP A 375 34.98 2.26 23.67
C ASP A 375 33.56 2.48 23.11
N SER A 376 32.75 3.24 23.85
CA SER A 376 31.33 3.55 23.55
C SER A 376 31.13 4.45 22.33
N ALA A 377 32.20 5.00 21.79
CA ALA A 377 32.19 5.67 20.50
C ALA A 377 32.76 4.69 19.47
N ASP A 378 31.89 3.92 18.81
CA ASP A 378 32.25 3.11 17.64
C ASP A 378 32.07 3.96 16.36
N PRO A 379 33.10 4.66 15.86
CA PRO A 379 33.01 5.40 14.60
C PRO A 379 33.00 4.49 13.36
N ALA A 380 33.26 3.18 13.48
CA ALA A 380 33.44 2.25 12.38
C ALA A 380 32.20 1.40 12.05
N GLY A 381 31.17 1.42 12.90
CA GLY A 381 29.89 0.74 12.65
C GLY A 381 29.94 -0.78 12.84
N HIS A 382 30.97 -1.29 13.50
CA HIS A 382 31.21 -2.72 13.65
C HIS A 382 30.35 -3.34 14.78
N GLN A 383 30.09 -2.60 15.87
CA GLN A 383 29.32 -3.09 17.02
C GLN A 383 27.82 -3.23 16.74
N ASP A 384 27.32 -2.51 15.73
CA ASP A 384 25.89 -2.50 15.37
C ASP A 384 25.52 -3.56 14.32
N LEU A 385 26.47 -4.41 13.89
CA LEU A 385 26.22 -5.35 12.79
C LEU A 385 25.29 -6.51 13.23
N GLN A 386 24.13 -6.61 12.58
CA GLN A 386 23.11 -7.62 12.84
C GLN A 386 22.79 -8.45 11.60
N LEU A 387 22.68 -9.76 11.75
CA LEU A 387 22.09 -10.65 10.76
C LEU A 387 20.59 -10.80 11.06
N VAL A 388 19.76 -10.72 10.04
CA VAL A 388 18.32 -10.99 10.15
C VAL A 388 17.98 -12.28 9.43
N VAL A 389 17.28 -13.15 10.15
CA VAL A 389 16.83 -14.47 9.67
C VAL A 389 15.36 -14.65 10.04
N GLU A 390 14.54 -15.01 9.06
CA GLU A 390 13.14 -15.39 9.28
C GLU A 390 13.05 -16.71 10.05
N ASP A 391 12.23 -16.75 11.09
CA ASP A 391 12.09 -17.88 12.00
C ASP A 391 13.44 -18.48 12.42
N ALA A 392 14.37 -17.61 12.84
CA ALA A 392 15.75 -17.98 13.18
C ALA A 392 15.91 -19.17 14.16
N HIS A 393 14.87 -19.48 14.95
CA HIS A 393 14.83 -20.61 15.87
C HIS A 393 14.80 -21.98 15.17
N GLU A 394 14.42 -22.05 13.89
CA GLU A 394 14.46 -23.26 13.06
C GLU A 394 15.88 -23.56 12.52
N PHE A 395 16.84 -22.67 12.77
CA PHE A 395 18.21 -22.77 12.25
C PHE A 395 19.25 -22.77 13.38
N ARG A 396 20.26 -23.62 13.22
CA ARG A 396 21.56 -23.41 13.86
C ARG A 396 22.39 -22.49 12.98
N ILE A 397 22.96 -21.43 13.53
CA ILE A 397 23.57 -20.35 12.75
C ILE A 397 25.03 -20.18 13.18
N GLU A 398 25.94 -20.12 12.21
CA GLU A 398 27.36 -19.86 12.44
C GLU A 398 27.84 -18.69 11.57
N VAL A 399 28.72 -17.87 12.13
CA VAL A 399 29.48 -16.86 11.39
C VAL A 399 30.96 -17.09 11.64
N ASN A 400 31.73 -17.32 10.57
CA ASN A 400 33.16 -17.66 10.64
C ASN A 400 33.48 -18.83 11.60
N GLY A 401 32.56 -19.79 11.72
CA GLY A 401 32.67 -20.95 12.60
C GLY A 401 32.29 -20.70 14.07
N ILE A 402 31.86 -19.48 14.41
CA ILE A 402 31.34 -19.13 15.74
C ILE A 402 29.81 -19.23 15.69
N GLU A 403 29.23 -20.06 16.57
CA GLU A 403 27.78 -20.21 16.68
C GLU A 403 27.13 -18.94 17.22
N ILE A 404 26.12 -18.44 16.51
CA ILE A 404 25.35 -17.25 16.87
C ILE A 404 24.06 -17.71 17.55
N LYS A 405 23.98 -17.50 18.86
CA LYS A 405 22.79 -17.86 19.63
C LYS A 405 21.76 -16.74 19.60
N SER A 406 20.52 -17.08 19.27
CA SER A 406 19.38 -16.17 19.41
C SER A 406 19.10 -15.92 20.89
N ARG A 407 19.03 -14.65 21.31
CA ARG A 407 18.64 -14.26 22.68
C ARG A 407 17.21 -14.68 23.05
N LEU A 408 16.37 -14.97 22.05
CA LEU A 408 15.00 -15.48 22.25
C LEU A 408 14.95 -16.92 22.76
N ALA A 409 16.04 -17.69 22.62
CA ALA A 409 16.10 -19.04 23.19
C ALA A 409 16.19 -19.03 24.74
N GLU A 410 16.60 -17.91 25.34
CA GLU A 410 16.76 -17.76 26.80
C GLU A 410 15.52 -17.13 27.47
N ALA A 411 14.77 -16.30 26.73
CA ALA A 411 13.49 -15.76 27.18
C ALA A 411 12.37 -16.71 26.75
N GLY A 412 12.00 -17.65 27.62
CA GLY A 412 10.89 -18.59 27.36
C GLY A 412 9.64 -17.88 26.80
N ALA A 413 8.94 -18.57 25.89
CA ALA A 413 7.74 -18.08 25.20
C ALA A 413 6.75 -17.43 26.18
N GLY A 414 6.74 -16.09 26.27
CA GLY A 414 5.90 -15.38 27.23
C GLY A 414 6.31 -13.96 27.67
N ALA A 415 7.24 -13.28 27.00
CA ALA A 415 7.62 -11.91 27.37
C ALA A 415 7.07 -10.88 26.36
N GLY A 416 5.85 -10.38 26.63
CA GLY A 416 5.30 -9.22 25.94
C GLY A 416 6.18 -7.99 26.15
N GLU A 417 6.25 -7.14 25.13
CA GLU A 417 7.03 -5.90 25.00
C GLU A 417 8.53 -6.05 24.66
N GLY A 418 9.27 -6.98 25.28
CA GLY A 418 10.71 -7.15 25.00
C GLY A 418 11.04 -7.83 23.67
N GLU A 419 10.10 -8.54 23.06
CA GLU A 419 10.32 -9.28 21.80
C GLU A 419 10.49 -8.36 20.58
N ARG A 420 9.92 -7.13 20.63
CA ARG A 420 9.95 -6.17 19.53
C ARG A 420 11.34 -5.62 19.23
N ASP A 421 12.19 -5.51 20.25
CA ASP A 421 13.58 -5.03 20.09
C ASP A 421 14.45 -6.04 19.33
N PHE A 422 14.02 -7.30 19.24
CA PHE A 422 14.72 -8.38 18.54
C PHE A 422 14.15 -8.68 17.15
N CYS A 423 13.12 -7.96 16.71
CA CYS A 423 12.49 -8.18 15.42
C CYS A 423 12.78 -7.02 14.46
N TRP A 424 12.80 -7.28 13.15
CA TRP A 424 12.96 -6.24 12.12
C TRP A 424 11.84 -6.32 11.10
N LEU A 425 10.98 -5.30 11.05
CA LEU A 425 9.80 -5.18 10.18
C LEU A 425 8.67 -6.18 10.46
N ASP A 426 9.00 -7.46 10.65
CA ASP A 426 8.06 -8.55 10.91
C ASP A 426 8.46 -9.33 12.17
N PRO A 427 7.51 -9.81 13.01
CA PRO A 427 7.81 -10.66 14.15
C PRO A 427 8.62 -11.92 13.84
N ALA A 428 8.55 -12.46 12.61
CA ALA A 428 9.33 -13.62 12.18
C ALA A 428 10.80 -13.25 11.89
N PHE A 429 11.10 -12.01 11.56
CA PHE A 429 12.44 -11.54 11.18
C PHE A 429 13.27 -11.24 12.43
N LYS A 430 14.04 -12.23 12.90
CA LYS A 430 14.82 -12.10 14.14
C LYS A 430 16.20 -11.51 13.87
N ARG A 431 16.58 -10.50 14.66
CA ARG A 431 17.88 -9.82 14.67
C ARG A 431 18.87 -10.60 15.53
N LEU A 432 20.04 -10.86 14.97
CA LEU A 432 21.12 -11.63 15.59
C LEU A 432 22.42 -10.81 15.54
N PRO A 433 23.00 -10.42 16.69
CA PRO A 433 24.26 -9.70 16.71
C PRO A 433 25.39 -10.58 16.16
N VAL A 434 26.07 -10.11 15.12
CA VAL A 434 27.18 -10.86 14.47
C VAL A 434 28.53 -10.15 14.57
N ALA A 435 28.55 -8.92 15.10
CA ALA A 435 29.75 -8.12 15.31
C ALA A 435 30.90 -8.91 15.96
N GLY A 436 30.65 -9.68 17.02
CA GLY A 436 31.69 -10.42 17.74
C GLY A 436 32.30 -11.60 16.96
N ALA A 437 31.68 -12.03 15.86
CA ALA A 437 32.16 -13.09 14.98
C ALA A 437 32.60 -12.57 13.60
N TRP A 438 32.36 -11.28 13.31
CA TRP A 438 32.67 -10.65 12.04
C TRP A 438 34.15 -10.25 11.96
N ARG A 439 34.73 -10.27 10.76
CA ARG A 439 36.13 -9.90 10.53
C ARG A 439 36.31 -9.10 9.24
N LYS A 440 37.43 -8.39 9.14
CA LYS A 440 37.87 -7.79 7.88
C LYS A 440 38.19 -8.88 6.84
N GLY A 441 37.84 -8.64 5.58
CA GLY A 441 37.98 -9.60 4.49
C GLY A 441 36.74 -10.49 4.32
N LYS A 442 36.96 -11.78 4.06
CA LYS A 442 35.88 -12.72 3.73
C LYS A 442 35.22 -13.27 5.00
N ASN A 443 33.90 -13.09 5.08
CA ASN A 443 33.03 -13.64 6.11
C ASN A 443 32.16 -14.76 5.54
N ASP A 444 32.05 -15.84 6.30
CA ASP A 444 31.27 -17.04 5.96
C ASP A 444 30.11 -17.17 6.92
N ILE A 445 28.88 -17.14 6.41
CA ILE A 445 27.64 -17.27 7.20
C ILE A 445 27.02 -18.61 6.83
N ARG A 446 26.75 -19.46 7.82
CA ARG A 446 26.17 -20.79 7.63
C ARG A 446 24.91 -20.97 8.43
N LEU A 447 23.88 -21.52 7.79
CA LEU A 447 22.64 -21.93 8.44
C LEU A 447 22.48 -23.44 8.25
N PHE A 448 22.08 -24.12 9.33
CA PHE A 448 21.84 -25.55 9.34
C PHE A 448 20.42 -25.83 9.82
N CYS A 449 19.66 -26.61 9.04
CA CYS A 449 18.29 -26.97 9.40
C CYS A 449 17.92 -28.37 8.88
N ARG A 450 16.80 -28.89 9.37
CA ARG A 450 16.09 -30.01 8.74
C ARG A 450 14.84 -29.47 8.08
N PHE A 451 14.58 -29.90 6.85
CA PHE A 451 13.46 -29.38 6.09
C PHE A 451 12.11 -29.90 6.62
N HIS A 452 11.10 -29.04 6.59
CA HIS A 452 9.68 -29.41 6.60
C HIS A 452 8.93 -28.45 5.67
N GLU A 453 7.74 -28.82 5.21
CA GLU A 453 7.01 -28.06 4.17
C GLU A 453 6.70 -26.60 4.54
N ASP A 454 6.66 -26.32 5.84
CA ASP A 454 6.35 -25.02 6.41
C ASP A 454 7.58 -24.19 6.81
N LEU A 455 8.80 -24.72 6.61
CA LEU A 455 10.04 -24.02 6.92
C LEU A 455 10.24 -22.85 5.93
N PRO A 456 10.43 -21.60 6.41
CA PRO A 456 10.78 -20.50 5.53
C PRO A 456 12.21 -20.69 5.01
N LEU A 457 12.36 -20.74 3.69
CA LEU A 457 13.64 -20.77 3.00
C LEU A 457 13.80 -19.45 2.25
N GLU A 458 13.99 -18.38 3.00
CA GLU A 458 13.84 -16.99 2.55
C GLU A 458 15.17 -16.22 2.61
N THR A 459 15.17 -15.04 1.99
CA THR A 459 16.35 -14.16 1.88
C THR A 459 16.84 -13.67 3.25
N LEU A 460 18.17 -13.62 3.43
CA LEU A 460 18.77 -13.06 4.65
C LEU A 460 19.10 -11.57 4.47
N TYR A 461 19.20 -10.85 5.59
CA TYR A 461 19.59 -9.44 5.56
C TYR A 461 20.71 -9.16 6.57
N LEU A 462 21.63 -8.28 6.19
CA LEU A 462 22.61 -7.73 7.11
C LEU A 462 22.28 -6.27 7.36
N LEU A 463 22.18 -5.86 8.63
CA LEU A 463 21.88 -4.51 9.06
C LEU A 463 23.07 -3.90 9.78
N GLY A 464 23.30 -2.61 9.59
CA GLY A 464 24.28 -1.86 10.37
C GLY A 464 24.63 -0.50 9.79
N ARG A 465 25.63 0.14 10.40
CA ARG A 465 26.19 1.41 9.91
C ARG A 465 27.35 1.16 8.95
N PHE A 466 27.02 0.85 7.70
CA PHE A 466 27.98 0.66 6.63
C PHE A 466 27.48 1.28 5.33
N SER A 467 28.39 1.50 4.38
CA SER A 467 28.04 1.63 2.97
C SER A 467 28.47 0.37 2.22
N VAL A 468 28.13 0.27 0.94
CA VAL A 468 28.56 -0.87 0.12
C VAL A 468 29.15 -0.43 -1.21
N VAL A 469 30.00 -1.29 -1.77
CA VAL A 469 30.51 -1.15 -3.14
C VAL A 469 30.18 -2.42 -3.92
N ARG A 470 29.70 -2.26 -5.15
CA ARG A 470 29.36 -3.38 -6.03
C ARG A 470 30.63 -4.18 -6.35
N ALA A 471 30.63 -5.46 -6.03
CA ALA A 471 31.74 -6.40 -6.24
C ALA A 471 31.42 -7.49 -7.30
N GLY A 472 30.23 -7.45 -7.91
CA GLY A 472 29.87 -8.36 -8.99
C GLY A 472 28.41 -8.25 -9.43
N ARG A 473 27.94 -9.29 -10.12
CA ARG A 473 26.51 -9.50 -10.42
C ARG A 473 25.83 -9.93 -9.12
N ALA A 474 24.96 -9.08 -8.58
CA ALA A 474 24.29 -9.28 -7.29
C ALA A 474 25.20 -9.47 -6.06
N ARG A 475 26.44 -8.95 -6.09
CA ARG A 475 27.36 -8.99 -4.95
C ARG A 475 27.85 -7.61 -4.56
N TYR A 476 27.93 -7.40 -3.26
CA TYR A 476 28.44 -6.19 -2.65
C TYR A 476 29.50 -6.53 -1.60
N ARG A 477 30.42 -5.60 -1.43
CA ARG A 477 31.37 -5.58 -0.31
C ARG A 477 30.98 -4.48 0.66
N LEU A 478 31.03 -4.75 1.96
CA LEU A 478 30.82 -3.72 2.98
C LEU A 478 31.99 -2.75 3.03
N GLU A 479 31.70 -1.48 3.17
CA GLU A 479 32.64 -0.38 3.34
C GLU A 479 32.19 0.50 4.53
N PRO A 480 33.10 1.29 5.12
CA PRO A 480 32.71 2.26 6.15
C PRO A 480 31.56 3.18 5.70
N PRO A 481 30.74 3.69 6.64
CA PRO A 481 29.63 4.58 6.32
C PRO A 481 30.13 5.87 5.67
N ARG A 482 29.32 6.46 4.78
CA ARG A 482 29.63 7.73 4.13
C ARG A 482 28.94 8.88 4.85
N HIS A 483 29.69 9.95 5.11
CA HIS A 483 29.20 11.15 5.78
C HIS A 483 28.75 12.27 4.83
N TYR A 484 29.05 12.12 3.53
CA TYR A 484 28.67 13.08 2.50
C TYR A 484 28.19 12.35 1.27
N LEU A 485 27.04 12.80 0.75
CA LEU A 485 26.45 12.32 -0.50
C LEU A 485 26.10 13.50 -1.40
N THR A 486 25.87 13.22 -2.68
CA THR A 486 25.29 14.17 -3.62
C THR A 486 23.78 13.97 -3.78
N GLY A 487 23.12 14.96 -4.38
CA GLY A 487 21.78 14.78 -4.95
C GLY A 487 21.76 13.63 -5.97
N GLY A 488 20.63 12.93 -6.07
CA GLY A 488 20.44 11.73 -6.88
C GLY A 488 20.36 10.44 -6.07
N SER A 489 20.53 9.31 -6.77
CA SER A 489 20.23 7.97 -6.25
C SER A 489 21.23 7.50 -5.19
N TRP A 490 20.73 6.98 -4.07
CA TRP A 490 21.45 6.24 -3.03
C TRP A 490 22.08 4.96 -3.55
N VAL A 491 21.51 4.34 -4.60
CA VAL A 491 22.01 3.10 -5.20
C VAL A 491 23.44 3.24 -5.69
N GLU A 492 23.74 4.36 -6.35
CA GLU A 492 25.07 4.64 -6.92
C GLU A 492 26.04 5.18 -5.87
N GLN A 493 25.53 5.50 -4.68
CA GLN A 493 26.24 6.20 -3.61
C GLN A 493 26.52 5.31 -2.39
N GLY A 494 26.34 4.00 -2.52
CA GLY A 494 26.68 3.01 -1.49
C GLY A 494 25.55 2.66 -0.52
N TYR A 495 24.32 3.05 -0.83
CA TYR A 495 23.11 2.78 -0.04
C TYR A 495 22.00 2.13 -0.91
N PRO A 496 22.30 1.08 -1.70
CA PRO A 496 21.37 0.50 -2.68
C PRO A 496 20.12 -0.14 -2.08
N PHE A 497 20.22 -0.64 -0.86
CA PHE A 497 19.12 -1.26 -0.15
C PHE A 497 18.69 -0.45 1.08
N TYR A 498 19.13 0.80 1.19
CA TYR A 498 18.71 1.65 2.28
C TYR A 498 17.19 1.82 2.25
N ALA A 499 16.53 1.57 3.36
CA ALA A 499 15.10 1.76 3.51
C ALA A 499 14.81 2.49 4.81
N GLY A 500 14.24 3.69 4.72
CA GLY A 500 13.99 4.52 5.88
C GLY A 500 14.16 6.00 5.57
N ARG A 501 14.64 6.76 6.57
CA ARG A 501 14.80 8.21 6.50
C ARG A 501 16.25 8.63 6.59
N ALA A 502 16.68 9.58 5.75
CA ALA A 502 18.01 10.16 5.86
C ALA A 502 17.96 11.68 5.76
N ASN A 503 18.81 12.34 6.56
CA ASN A 503 18.97 13.79 6.55
C ASN A 503 20.10 14.20 5.62
N TYR A 504 19.82 15.20 4.79
CA TYR A 504 20.76 15.96 3.99
C TYR A 504 20.86 17.36 4.60
N ILE A 505 22.06 17.75 5.05
CA ILE A 505 22.27 19.02 5.77
C ILE A 505 23.28 19.88 5.00
N GLN A 506 22.94 21.14 4.82
CA GLN A 506 23.83 22.15 4.26
C GLN A 506 23.62 23.50 4.94
N GLU A 507 24.71 24.22 5.19
CA GLU A 507 24.69 25.63 5.60
C GLU A 507 24.77 26.54 4.37
N ILE A 508 23.93 27.59 4.36
CA ILE A 508 23.89 28.61 3.31
C ILE A 508 24.01 30.01 3.92
N TYR A 509 24.58 30.94 3.15
CA TYR A 509 24.71 32.34 3.54
C TYR A 509 23.85 33.23 2.66
N LEU A 510 23.05 34.10 3.28
CA LEU A 510 22.13 35.03 2.62
C LEU A 510 22.38 36.48 3.05
N SER A 511 22.22 37.42 2.13
CA SER A 511 22.19 38.85 2.44
C SER A 511 20.89 39.23 3.19
N PRO A 512 20.84 40.39 3.86
CA PRO A 512 19.60 40.87 4.48
C PRO A 512 18.42 41.00 3.50
N GLU A 513 18.69 41.40 2.25
CA GLU A 513 17.69 41.50 1.19
C GLU A 513 17.18 40.12 0.77
N GLU A 514 18.09 39.15 0.57
CA GLU A 514 17.73 37.78 0.21
C GLU A 514 16.89 37.08 1.28
N ALA A 515 17.20 37.32 2.57
CA ALA A 515 16.49 36.70 3.69
C ALA A 515 15.09 37.31 3.93
N ALA A 516 14.87 38.58 3.56
CA ALA A 516 13.60 39.27 3.76
C ALA A 516 12.59 39.04 2.62
N GLY A 517 13.05 38.56 1.45
CA GLY A 517 12.21 38.29 0.29
C GLY A 517 11.28 37.08 0.48
N ARG A 518 10.38 36.88 -0.50
CA ARG A 518 9.60 35.64 -0.61
C ARG A 518 10.44 34.56 -1.26
N VAL A 519 10.80 33.53 -0.50
CA VAL A 519 11.77 32.52 -0.93
C VAL A 519 11.15 31.14 -0.88
N TRP A 520 11.31 30.38 -1.96
CA TRP A 520 10.87 29.01 -2.10
C TRP A 520 12.07 28.08 -2.23
N LEU A 521 12.02 26.91 -1.58
CA LEU A 521 12.92 25.80 -1.89
C LEU A 521 12.27 24.93 -2.96
N GLU A 522 13.01 24.68 -4.04
CA GLU A 522 12.59 23.88 -5.18
C GLU A 522 13.47 22.64 -5.33
N LEU A 523 12.82 21.49 -5.56
CA LEU A 523 13.47 20.25 -5.97
C LEU A 523 13.25 20.03 -7.48
N SER A 524 14.30 19.65 -8.22
CA SER A 524 14.16 19.38 -9.67
C SER A 524 13.27 18.20 -10.01
N ASP A 525 13.24 17.24 -9.11
CA ASP A 525 12.59 15.95 -9.20
C ASP A 525 12.28 15.49 -7.77
N LEU A 526 11.41 14.50 -7.65
CA LEU A 526 11.02 13.95 -6.36
C LEU A 526 11.09 12.43 -6.43
N PRO A 527 12.31 11.84 -6.36
CA PRO A 527 12.44 10.39 -6.27
C PRO A 527 11.71 9.84 -5.04
N ASN A 528 11.70 10.61 -3.95
CA ASN A 528 11.10 10.23 -2.68
C ASN A 528 10.50 11.45 -1.95
N VAL A 529 9.60 11.18 -1.00
CA VAL A 529 8.98 12.23 -0.16
C VAL A 529 10.06 12.92 0.67
N THR A 530 10.03 14.25 0.71
CA THR A 530 11.05 15.06 1.37
C THR A 530 10.41 16.07 2.32
N LYS A 531 10.76 15.99 3.61
CA LYS A 531 10.42 17.01 4.60
C LYS A 531 11.54 18.04 4.69
N VAL A 532 11.18 19.32 4.69
CA VAL A 532 12.12 20.44 4.65
C VAL A 532 12.14 21.16 5.98
N PHE A 533 13.34 21.44 6.49
CA PHE A 533 13.57 22.24 7.68
C PHE A 533 14.54 23.39 7.36
N CYS A 534 14.26 24.55 7.94
CA CYS A 534 15.13 25.71 7.90
C CYS A 534 15.37 26.20 9.33
N ASN A 535 16.64 26.25 9.76
CA ASN A 535 17.01 26.68 11.10
C ASN A 535 16.26 25.92 12.21
N ASP A 536 16.19 24.58 12.08
CA ASP A 536 15.45 23.65 12.95
C ASP A 536 13.92 23.78 12.97
N GLU A 537 13.34 24.73 12.23
CA GLU A 537 11.90 24.82 12.05
C GLU A 537 11.44 24.04 10.80
N GLU A 538 10.36 23.27 10.93
CA GLU A 538 9.74 22.55 9.81
C GLU A 538 9.03 23.53 8.87
N ALA A 539 9.48 23.60 7.62
CA ALA A 539 8.91 24.45 6.58
C ALA A 539 7.74 23.77 5.85
N GLY A 540 7.82 22.45 5.67
CA GLY A 540 6.74 21.67 5.05
C GLY A 540 7.20 20.33 4.48
N LEU A 541 6.25 19.64 3.85
CA LEU A 541 6.42 18.32 3.23
C LEU A 541 6.22 18.42 1.71
N ILE A 542 7.19 17.94 0.94
CA ILE A 542 7.11 17.82 -0.51
C ILE A 542 6.86 16.34 -0.85
N ALA A 543 5.64 16.03 -1.27
CA ALA A 543 5.22 14.66 -1.62
C ALA A 543 4.58 14.55 -3.01
N TRP A 544 4.18 15.66 -3.63
CA TRP A 544 3.60 15.73 -4.98
C TRP A 544 4.01 17.05 -5.65
N ARG A 545 3.75 17.16 -6.96
CA ARG A 545 3.98 18.41 -7.69
C ARG A 545 3.01 19.51 -7.21
N PRO A 546 3.42 20.78 -7.24
CA PRO A 546 4.76 21.28 -7.55
C PRO A 546 5.77 20.96 -6.42
N TYR A 547 7.03 20.69 -6.76
CA TYR A 547 8.05 20.30 -5.77
C TYR A 547 8.66 21.51 -5.05
N LEU A 548 7.81 22.30 -4.40
CA LEU A 548 8.12 23.59 -3.78
C LEU A 548 7.70 23.63 -2.31
N VAL A 549 8.48 24.32 -1.49
CA VAL A 549 8.09 24.69 -0.12
C VAL A 549 8.43 26.17 0.13
N ASP A 550 7.53 26.87 0.82
CA ASP A 550 7.74 28.27 1.22
C ASP A 550 8.72 28.32 2.40
N LEU A 551 9.83 29.04 2.24
CA LEU A 551 10.80 29.32 3.31
C LEU A 551 10.67 30.76 3.86
N SER A 552 9.72 31.54 3.36
CA SER A 552 9.55 32.94 3.74
C SER A 552 9.30 33.09 5.23
N GLY A 553 10.06 33.97 5.88
CA GLY A 553 9.99 34.21 7.33
C GLY A 553 10.76 33.20 8.19
N LEU A 554 11.28 32.10 7.63
CA LEU A 554 12.16 31.15 8.33
C LEU A 554 13.65 31.47 8.14
N LEU A 555 13.97 32.21 7.08
CA LEU A 555 15.32 32.62 6.73
C LEU A 555 15.78 33.84 7.55
N ARG A 556 17.07 33.88 7.88
CA ARG A 556 17.73 35.01 8.56
C ARG A 556 18.91 35.53 7.75
N PRO A 557 19.33 36.80 7.90
CA PRO A 557 20.58 37.28 7.33
C PRO A 557 21.78 36.49 7.85
N GLY A 558 22.75 36.20 7.00
CA GLY A 558 23.91 35.37 7.33
C GLY A 558 23.64 33.87 7.20
N ALA A 559 24.14 33.08 8.15
CA ALA A 559 24.12 31.61 8.09
C ALA A 559 22.72 31.03 8.37
N ASN A 560 22.24 30.17 7.49
CA ASN A 560 21.03 29.37 7.63
C ASN A 560 21.35 27.90 7.41
N VAL A 561 20.75 27.02 8.22
CA VAL A 561 20.87 25.57 8.03
C VAL A 561 19.64 25.06 7.31
N ILE A 562 19.85 24.45 6.15
CA ILE A 562 18.82 23.72 5.41
C ILE A 562 19.01 22.24 5.67
N ARG A 563 17.96 21.58 6.18
CA ARG A 563 17.93 20.13 6.39
C ARG A 563 16.77 19.52 5.62
N LEU A 564 17.07 18.57 4.76
CA LEU A 564 16.11 17.81 3.96
C LEU A 564 16.08 16.37 4.49
N GLN A 565 14.95 15.97 5.08
CA GLN A 565 14.74 14.60 5.53
C GLN A 565 14.00 13.85 4.41
N VAL A 566 14.69 12.93 3.77
CA VAL A 566 14.17 12.13 2.64
C VAL A 566 13.74 10.77 3.16
N ALA A 567 12.56 10.29 2.75
CA ALA A 567 12.02 8.99 3.15
C ALA A 567 11.62 8.16 1.91
N ASN A 568 12.17 6.95 1.78
CA ASN A 568 11.84 6.03 0.68
C ASN A 568 10.95 4.87 1.11
N SER A 569 10.80 3.88 0.23
CA SER A 569 10.01 2.67 0.46
C SER A 569 10.89 1.45 0.75
N LEU A 570 10.26 0.34 1.13
CA LEU A 570 10.94 -0.96 1.28
C LEU A 570 11.23 -1.65 -0.07
N HIS A 571 10.99 -1.02 -1.22
CA HIS A 571 11.04 -1.68 -2.52
C HIS A 571 12.41 -2.33 -2.82
N ASN A 572 13.52 -1.64 -2.55
CA ASN A 572 14.83 -2.24 -2.80
C ASN A 572 15.19 -3.33 -1.78
N VAL A 573 14.45 -3.46 -0.67
CA VAL A 573 14.70 -4.48 0.37
C VAL A 573 13.82 -5.72 0.16
N LEU A 574 12.51 -5.52 -0.06
CA LEU A 574 11.47 -6.57 -0.10
C LEU A 574 10.77 -6.68 -1.47
N GLY A 575 11.12 -5.82 -2.42
CA GLY A 575 10.57 -5.86 -3.77
C GLY A 575 11.22 -6.92 -4.65
N PRO A 576 10.71 -7.12 -5.87
CA PRO A 576 11.25 -8.07 -6.83
C PRO A 576 12.54 -7.53 -7.47
N ILE A 577 13.62 -7.45 -6.70
CA ILE A 577 14.89 -6.80 -7.05
C ILE A 577 15.64 -7.46 -8.22
N HIS A 578 15.15 -8.57 -8.77
CA HIS A 578 15.69 -9.23 -9.95
C HIS A 578 14.85 -9.02 -11.22
N ASN A 579 13.74 -8.30 -11.13
CA ASN A 579 12.82 -8.13 -12.25
C ASN A 579 13.30 -7.05 -13.23
N ALA A 580 13.24 -7.34 -14.53
CA ALA A 580 13.46 -6.36 -15.58
C ALA A 580 12.33 -5.31 -15.56
N GLY A 581 12.58 -4.19 -14.87
CA GLY A 581 11.61 -3.11 -14.68
C GLY A 581 10.72 -3.30 -13.46
N ASN A 582 9.96 -2.27 -13.11
CA ASN A 582 9.07 -2.28 -11.96
C ASN A 582 7.64 -2.60 -12.42
N PRO A 583 7.09 -3.80 -12.14
CA PRO A 583 5.76 -4.16 -12.59
C PRO A 583 4.71 -3.35 -11.83
N VAL A 584 3.61 -2.99 -12.51
CA VAL A 584 2.50 -2.22 -11.91
C VAL A 584 1.84 -3.01 -10.76
N ILE A 585 1.85 -4.34 -10.85
CA ILE A 585 1.35 -5.25 -9.81
C ILE A 585 2.45 -6.26 -9.49
N ILE A 586 2.79 -6.35 -8.21
CA ILE A 586 3.78 -7.31 -7.71
C ILE A 586 3.04 -8.52 -7.11
N GLY A 587 3.17 -9.68 -7.75
CA GLY A 587 2.76 -10.98 -7.24
C GLY A 587 3.91 -11.99 -7.06
N PRO A 588 3.64 -13.18 -6.48
CA PRO A 588 4.65 -14.20 -6.14
C PRO A 588 5.57 -14.60 -7.31
N GLN A 589 5.04 -14.61 -8.53
CA GLN A 589 5.80 -14.96 -9.73
C GLN A 589 7.02 -14.07 -9.98
N HIS A 590 7.03 -12.81 -9.49
CA HIS A 590 8.15 -11.89 -9.70
C HIS A 590 9.36 -12.20 -8.80
N TYR A 591 9.14 -12.90 -7.69
CA TYR A 591 10.18 -13.31 -6.73
C TYR A 591 10.80 -14.67 -7.08
N MET A 592 10.15 -15.44 -7.95
CA MET A 592 10.53 -16.80 -8.28
C MET A 592 11.30 -16.84 -9.61
N LYS A 593 12.61 -17.11 -9.56
CA LYS A 593 13.47 -17.15 -10.75
C LYS A 593 12.93 -18.03 -11.89
N TYR A 594 12.37 -19.19 -11.55
CA TYR A 594 11.82 -20.17 -12.50
C TYR A 594 10.41 -19.82 -13.03
N ARG A 595 9.76 -18.77 -12.52
CA ARG A 595 8.45 -18.26 -13.00
C ARG A 595 8.50 -16.82 -13.49
N ASN A 596 9.59 -16.11 -13.22
CA ASN A 596 9.75 -14.73 -13.65
C ASN A 596 10.37 -14.67 -15.06
N ALA A 597 9.52 -14.44 -16.07
CA ALA A 597 9.97 -14.24 -17.46
C ALA A 597 10.90 -13.02 -17.64
N GLY A 598 10.87 -12.07 -16.71
CA GLY A 598 11.72 -10.88 -16.67
C GLY A 598 12.93 -11.00 -15.75
N TRP A 599 13.25 -12.19 -15.21
CA TRP A 599 14.36 -12.35 -14.27
C TRP A 599 15.71 -11.94 -14.86
N GLN A 600 16.52 -11.26 -14.05
CA GLN A 600 17.91 -10.92 -14.32
C GLN A 600 18.76 -11.31 -13.11
N ASP A 601 19.89 -11.97 -13.34
CA ASP A 601 20.80 -12.32 -12.24
C ASP A 601 21.45 -11.09 -11.59
N GLU A 602 21.38 -9.92 -12.23
CA GLU A 602 21.78 -8.64 -11.64
C GLU A 602 20.60 -7.96 -10.96
N TYR A 603 20.85 -7.32 -9.81
CA TYR A 603 19.83 -6.51 -9.17
C TYR A 603 19.39 -5.33 -10.05
N ARG A 604 18.07 -5.12 -10.11
CA ARG A 604 17.36 -4.04 -10.78
C ARG A 604 16.67 -3.19 -9.72
N LEU A 605 17.45 -2.30 -9.12
CA LEU A 605 17.02 -1.47 -8.01
C LEU A 605 16.37 -0.17 -8.50
N VAL A 606 15.37 0.29 -7.77
CA VAL A 606 14.70 1.57 -8.02
C VAL A 606 15.58 2.72 -7.54
N PRO A 607 15.77 3.78 -8.35
CA PRO A 607 16.45 4.99 -7.90
C PRO A 607 15.68 5.67 -6.76
N ASP A 608 16.24 5.62 -5.56
CA ASP A 608 15.78 6.34 -4.37
C ASP A 608 16.87 7.32 -3.94
N GLY A 609 16.55 8.48 -3.40
CA GLY A 609 17.51 9.43 -2.85
C GLY A 609 16.99 10.86 -2.77
N LEU A 610 17.91 11.83 -2.72
CA LEU A 610 17.57 13.25 -2.81
C LEU A 610 17.36 13.65 -4.28
N ALA A 611 16.54 14.67 -4.54
CA ALA A 611 16.48 15.34 -5.83
C ALA A 611 17.88 15.65 -6.40
N ARG A 612 18.04 15.58 -7.72
CA ARG A 612 19.33 15.83 -8.38
C ARG A 612 19.87 17.22 -8.10
N THR A 613 18.96 18.20 -8.04
CA THR A 613 19.30 19.59 -7.75
C THR A 613 18.27 20.20 -6.81
N VAL A 614 18.78 20.97 -5.83
CA VAL A 614 17.98 21.76 -4.89
C VAL A 614 18.28 23.23 -5.14
N ARG A 615 17.25 24.06 -5.27
CA ARG A 615 17.40 25.49 -5.53
C ARG A 615 16.59 26.32 -4.54
N LEU A 616 17.06 27.54 -4.30
CA LEU A 616 16.23 28.59 -3.75
C LEU A 616 15.74 29.48 -4.89
N VAL A 617 14.46 29.83 -4.87
CA VAL A 617 13.80 30.67 -5.87
C VAL A 617 13.15 31.86 -5.16
N TRP A 618 13.50 33.07 -5.58
CA TRP A 618 12.92 34.30 -5.06
C TRP A 618 11.75 34.73 -5.95
N GLU A 619 10.61 35.00 -5.33
CA GLU A 619 9.45 35.62 -5.96
C GLU A 619 9.58 37.15 -5.94
N LYS A 620 9.13 37.80 -7.02
CA LYS A 620 9.12 39.27 -7.16
C LYS A 620 8.17 39.98 -6.20
#